data_AF-A0A382S2H7-F1
#
_entry.id   AF-A0A382S2H7-F1
#
_cell.length_a   1.000
_cell.length_b   1.000
_cell.length_c   1.000
_cell.angle_alpha   90.00
_cell.angle_beta   90.00
_cell.angle_gamma   90.00
#
_symmetry.space_group_name_H-M   'P 1'
#
loop_
_entity.id
_entity.type
_entity.pdbx_description
1 polymer ?
#
loop_
_entity_poly.entity_id
_entity_poly.type
_entity_poly.pdbx_seq_one_letter_code
_entity_poly.pdbx_strand_id
1 'polypeptide(L)' 'MEFSKFLSSNKIVSRQYAIEHNLPRYFTGKPCINGHIAERYTKKTRCVD' A
#
# COMPACT_ATOMS: atom_id res chain seq x y z
N MET A 1 8.05 18.27 17.36
CA MET A 1 8.70 17.36 16.40
C MET A 1 8.92 16.03 17.10
N GLU A 2 7.93 15.15 17.12
CA GLU A 2 8.05 13.83 17.76
C GLU A 2 7.12 12.88 16.99
N PHE A 3 7.64 12.28 15.90
CA PHE A 3 7.04 11.10 15.27
C PHE A 3 8.12 10.02 15.08
N SER A 4 8.88 9.85 16.16
CA SER A 4 9.84 8.79 16.40
C SER A 4 9.10 7.51 16.79
N LYS A 5 8.42 6.85 15.84
CA LYS A 5 8.13 5.41 15.98
C LYS A 5 7.75 4.72 14.68
N PHE A 6 8.63 3.80 14.31
CA PHE A 6 8.28 2.52 13.70
C PHE A 6 7.84 2.56 12.23
N LEU A 7 8.78 2.72 11.31
CA LEU A 7 8.58 2.28 9.92
C LEU A 7 9.64 1.23 9.58
N SER A 8 9.39 0.00 10.02
CA SER A 8 9.87 -1.17 9.27
C SER A 8 9.23 -1.13 7.89
N SER A 9 9.95 -0.51 6.95
CA SER A 9 10.01 -0.79 5.51
C SER A 9 8.73 -1.01 4.67
N ASN A 10 7.54 -0.64 5.13
CA ASN A 10 6.35 -0.58 4.27
C ASN A 10 5.79 0.84 4.22
N LYS A 11 6.20 1.58 3.19
CA LYS A 11 5.67 2.93 2.92
C LYS A 11 4.19 2.81 2.55
N ILE A 12 3.35 3.56 3.24
CA ILE A 12 1.95 3.71 2.87
C ILE A 12 1.91 4.56 1.59
N VAL A 13 1.56 3.93 0.47
CA VAL A 13 1.47 4.53 -0.85
C VAL A 13 0.01 4.56 -1.29
N SER A 14 -0.47 5.75 -1.67
CA SER A 14 -1.80 5.92 -2.25
C SER A 14 -1.86 5.34 -3.67
N ARG A 15 -3.05 4.90 -4.10
CA ARG A 15 -3.26 4.41 -5.46
C ARG A 15 -2.85 5.45 -6.50
N GLN A 16 -3.16 6.73 -6.24
CA GLN A 16 -2.85 7.83 -7.15
C GLN A 16 -1.34 7.99 -7.34
N TYR A 17 -0.58 8.00 -6.24
CA TYR A 17 0.88 8.08 -6.29
C TYR A 17 1.48 6.91 -7.11
N ALA A 18 0.96 5.70 -6.90
CA ALA A 18 1.41 4.53 -7.65
C ALA A 18 1.09 4.61 -9.15
N ILE A 19 -0.02 5.23 -9.54
CA ILE A 19 -0.33 5.48 -10.95
C ILE A 19 0.65 6.50 -11.55
N GLU A 20 0.87 7.62 -10.87
CA GLU A 20 1.79 8.68 -11.32
C GLU A 20 3.23 8.19 -11.46
N HIS A 21 3.67 7.33 -10.54
CA HIS A 21 5.03 6.79 -10.51
C HIS A 21 5.16 5.44 -11.26
N ASN A 22 4.12 5.02 -11.99
CA ASN A 22 4.08 3.73 -12.70
C ASN A 22 4.44 2.52 -11.82
N LEU A 23 4.12 2.58 -10.53
CA LEU A 23 4.37 1.49 -9.59
C LEU A 23 3.38 0.36 -9.86
N PRO A 24 3.84 -0.91 -9.91
CA PRO A 24 2.97 -2.05 -10.14
C PRO A 24 2.05 -2.36 -8.95
N ARG A 25 2.41 -1.87 -7.75
CA ARG A 25 1.74 -2.14 -6.47
C ARG A 25 1.71 -0.89 -5.60
N TYR A 26 0.75 -0.84 -4.70
CA TYR A 26 0.60 0.21 -3.69
C TYR A 26 0.11 -0.38 -2.39
N PHE A 27 0.47 0.23 -1.26
CA PHE A 27 0.07 -0.24 0.07
C PHE A 27 -0.66 0.86 0.82
N THR A 28 -1.95 0.70 1.10
CA THR A 28 -2.73 1.72 1.81
C THR A 28 -2.80 1.52 3.32
N GLY A 29 -2.23 0.41 3.84
CA GLY A 29 -2.45 0.00 5.23
C GLY A 29 -3.88 -0.43 5.54
N LYS A 30 -4.78 -0.46 4.53
CA LYS A 30 -6.19 -0.86 4.70
C LYS A 30 -6.39 -2.33 4.37
N PRO A 31 -7.06 -3.11 5.25
CA PRO A 31 -7.35 -4.51 4.97
C PRO A 31 -8.17 -4.67 3.70
N CYS A 32 -7.93 -5.74 2.94
CA CYS A 32 -8.77 -6.13 1.81
C CYS A 32 -10.14 -6.62 2.31
N ILE A 33 -11.07 -6.92 1.39
CA ILE A 33 -12.40 -7.43 1.76
C ILE A 33 -12.35 -8.75 2.55
N ASN A 34 -11.27 -9.52 2.39
CA ASN A 34 -11.01 -10.75 3.14
C ASN A 34 -10.24 -10.51 4.46
N GLY A 35 -9.88 -9.27 4.78
CA GLY A 35 -9.13 -8.92 6.00
C GLY A 35 -7.61 -8.90 5.84
N HIS A 36 -7.04 -9.22 4.67
CA HIS A 36 -5.58 -9.23 4.47
C HIS A 36 -5.01 -7.81 4.44
N ILE A 37 -3.94 -7.58 5.21
CA ILE A 37 -3.17 -6.34 5.20
C ILE A 37 -1.98 -6.54 4.27
N ALA A 38 -2.23 -6.40 2.97
CA ALA A 38 -1.24 -6.63 1.93
C ALA A 38 -1.22 -5.49 0.91
N GLU A 39 -0.14 -5.42 0.11
CA GLU A 39 -0.09 -4.54 -1.05
C GLU A 39 -1.21 -4.89 -2.03
N ARG A 40 -1.64 -3.90 -2.80
CA ARG A 40 -2.65 -4.05 -3.85
C ARG A 40 -2.01 -3.77 -5.19
N TYR A 41 -2.40 -4.53 -6.22
CA TYR A 41 -1.90 -4.24 -7.56
C TYR A 41 -2.51 -2.94 -8.08
N THR A 42 -1.68 -2.11 -8.73
CA THR A 42 -2.17 -0.87 -9.35
C THR A 42 -3.06 -1.18 -10.56
N LYS A 43 -2.71 -2.23 -11.32
CA LYS A 43 -3.44 -2.69 -12.53
C LYS A 43 -4.65 -3.59 -12.23
N LYS A 44 -4.66 -4.27 -11.09
CA LYS A 44 -5.72 -5.22 -10.71
C LYS A 44 -6.21 -4.86 -9.32
N THR A 45 -7.51 -4.76 -9.10
CA THR A 45 -8.08 -4.39 -7.78
C THR A 45 -8.01 -5.54 -6.75
N ARG A 46 -6.99 -6.41 -6.85
CA ARG A 46 -6.76 -7.57 -5.97
C ARG A 46 -5.58 -7.29 -5.03
N CYS A 47 -5.64 -7.88 -3.84
CA CYS A 47 -4.48 -7.99 -2.95
C CYS A 47 -3.43 -8.92 -3.58
N VAL A 48 -2.17 -8.76 -3.16
CA VAL A 48 -1.07 -9.67 -3.54
C VAL A 48 -1.08 -11.00 -2.78
N ASP A 49 -1.96 -11.12 -1.79
CA ASP A 49 -2.26 -12.33 -1.03
C ASP A 49 -3.31 -13.18 -1.74
#